data_AF-A0A8D8BZ58-F1
#
_entry.id   AF-A0A8D8BZ58-F1
#
_cell.length_a   1.000
_cell.length_b   1.000
_cell.length_c   1.000
_cell.angle_alpha   90.00
_cell.angle_beta   90.00
_cell.angle_gamma   90.00
#
_symmetry.space_group_name_H-M   'P 1'
#
loop_
_entity.id
_entity.type
_entity.pdbx_description
1 polymer ?
#
loop_
_entity_poly.entity_id
_entity_poly.type
_entity_poly.pdbx_seq_one_letter_code
_entity_poly.pdbx_strand_id
1 'polypeptide(L)'
;MIHKPQPSDCGMYECRAKNSDGQAKIKHEVKFNSNEQFVHAHRIEHAERFKRNVVEDSALSLSSEVLAQSAQLVISASVDQQDTFSDVPENSIPEITDEEQDIKEADELPKQIKASAPKPRAMPRRHFDEGPIEPFIIRDSKKKLTWEAKIKSITASEGKDIKIVCIVAGPQPQFKWQKNGKPLVWSNHVVNKTKGEFGCVIIKNATLEDSGEYTAQAKNADSEIECSGRVTVFATAKQVETVPTFTRVTDYYDIRVNDLVIEVQIRGTPIPILKWERDGREFTNGHF
;
A
#
# COMPACT_ATOMS: atom_id res chain seq x y z
N MET A 1 -21.42 -19.23 -20.32
CA MET A 1 -22.12 -20.07 -19.32
C MET A 1 -23.34 -20.64 -19.98
N ILE A 2 -23.58 -21.93 -19.80
CA ILE A 2 -24.69 -22.66 -20.41
C ILE A 2 -25.49 -23.26 -19.28
N HIS A 3 -26.74 -22.81 -19.11
CA HIS A 3 -27.63 -23.30 -18.06
C HIS A 3 -28.32 -24.59 -18.52
N LYS A 4 -28.44 -25.58 -17.62
CA LYS A 4 -28.98 -26.91 -17.89
C LYS A 4 -28.32 -27.56 -19.13
N PRO A 5 -27.00 -27.76 -19.11
CA PRO A 5 -26.26 -28.24 -20.27
C PRO A 5 -26.79 -29.59 -20.76
N GLN A 6 -26.85 -29.76 -22.07
CA GLN A 6 -27.19 -31.02 -22.75
C GLN A 6 -25.97 -31.55 -23.51
N PRO A 7 -25.94 -32.84 -23.88
CA PRO A 7 -24.88 -33.38 -24.73
C PRO A 7 -24.74 -32.65 -26.08
N SER A 8 -25.82 -32.03 -26.58
CA SER A 8 -25.79 -31.16 -27.76
C SER A 8 -25.05 -29.83 -27.56
N ASP A 9 -24.71 -29.48 -26.32
CA ASP A 9 -23.88 -28.31 -26.02
C ASP A 9 -22.38 -28.62 -26.05
N CYS A 10 -22.00 -29.88 -26.27
CA CYS A 10 -20.63 -30.24 -26.62
C CYS A 10 -20.23 -29.61 -27.96
N GLY A 11 -18.96 -29.27 -28.10
CA GLY A 11 -18.47 -28.71 -29.35
C GLY A 11 -17.23 -27.87 -29.15
N MET A 12 -16.84 -27.19 -30.23
CA MET A 12 -15.68 -26.30 -30.23
C MET A 12 -16.12 -24.87 -29.95
N TYR A 13 -15.73 -24.36 -28.78
CA TYR A 13 -15.96 -22.98 -28.38
C TYR A 13 -14.72 -22.15 -28.75
N GLU A 14 -14.93 -21.04 -29.46
CA GLU A 14 -13.89 -20.06 -29.76
C GLU A 14 -14.16 -18.77 -28.97
N CYS A 15 -13.20 -18.36 -28.15
CA CYS A 15 -13.21 -17.04 -27.51
C CYS A 15 -12.29 -16.10 -28.28
N ARG A 16 -12.80 -14.94 -28.68
CA ARG A 16 -12.06 -13.85 -29.32
C ARG A 16 -11.94 -12.69 -28.36
N ALA A 17 -10.75 -12.15 -28.26
CA ALA A 17 -10.42 -11.00 -27.45
C ALA A 17 -9.86 -9.88 -28.31
N LYS A 18 -10.33 -8.65 -28.10
CA LYS A 18 -9.87 -7.47 -28.86
C LYS A 18 -9.65 -6.28 -27.94
N ASN A 19 -8.54 -5.58 -28.12
CA ASN A 19 -8.28 -4.26 -27.55
C ASN A 19 -7.77 -3.29 -28.64
N SER A 20 -7.31 -2.09 -28.26
CA SER A 20 -6.74 -1.10 -29.19
C SER A 20 -5.47 -1.61 -29.90
N ASP A 21 -4.67 -2.41 -29.19
CA ASP A 21 -3.37 -2.88 -29.63
C ASP A 21 -3.45 -4.13 -30.54
N GLY A 22 -4.51 -4.93 -30.41
CA GLY A 22 -4.70 -6.08 -31.29
C GLY A 22 -5.84 -7.02 -30.91
N GLN A 23 -5.75 -8.24 -31.42
CA GLN A 23 -6.72 -9.29 -31.18
C GLN A 23 -6.05 -10.65 -30.98
N ALA A 24 -6.66 -11.49 -30.16
CA ALA A 24 -6.28 -12.89 -30.00
C ALA A 24 -7.52 -13.78 -29.99
N LYS A 25 -7.31 -15.07 -30.23
CA LYS A 25 -8.37 -16.08 -30.14
C LYS A 25 -7.85 -17.36 -29.49
N ILE A 26 -8.73 -18.06 -28.79
CA ILE A 26 -8.47 -19.38 -28.24
C ILE A 26 -9.65 -20.29 -28.55
N LYS A 27 -9.36 -21.56 -28.84
CA LYS A 27 -10.36 -22.61 -29.06
C LYS A 27 -10.31 -23.60 -27.90
N HIS A 28 -11.48 -24.04 -27.44
CA HIS A 28 -11.63 -25.00 -26.35
C HIS A 28 -12.71 -26.01 -26.72
N GLU A 29 -12.35 -27.30 -26.68
CA GLU A 29 -13.30 -28.39 -26.93
C GLU A 29 -14.00 -28.73 -25.61
N VAL A 30 -15.33 -28.67 -25.60
CA VAL A 30 -16.14 -29.01 -24.43
C VAL A 30 -16.85 -30.33 -24.66
N LYS A 31 -16.74 -31.24 -23.69
CA LYS A 31 -17.39 -32.56 -23.69
C LYS A 31 -18.21 -32.71 -22.41
N PHE A 32 -19.47 -33.07 -22.57
CA PHE A 32 -20.46 -33.19 -21.51
C PHE A 32 -21.39 -34.36 -21.83
N ASN A 33 -21.38 -35.40 -20.99
CA ASN A 33 -22.09 -36.65 -21.27
C ASN A 33 -23.46 -36.75 -20.58
N SER A 34 -23.54 -36.48 -19.27
CA SER A 34 -24.82 -36.48 -18.54
C SER A 34 -24.67 -35.93 -17.12
N ASN A 35 -25.81 -35.59 -16.49
CA ASN A 35 -25.92 -35.14 -15.10
C ASN A 35 -25.85 -36.29 -14.07
N GLU A 36 -25.37 -37.47 -14.45
CA GLU A 36 -25.48 -38.67 -13.60
C GLU A 36 -24.39 -38.74 -12.53
N GLN A 37 -24.81 -38.40 -11.29
CA GLN A 37 -24.22 -38.68 -9.98
C GLN A 37 -22.76 -38.23 -9.72
N PHE A 38 -22.67 -37.06 -9.08
CA PHE A 38 -21.58 -36.56 -8.20
C PHE A 38 -20.33 -37.45 -8.06
N VAL A 39 -19.25 -37.21 -8.82
CA VAL A 39 -17.89 -37.41 -8.30
C VAL A 39 -16.94 -36.33 -8.82
N HIS A 40 -16.19 -35.84 -7.85
CA HIS A 40 -15.15 -34.81 -7.80
C HIS A 40 -14.05 -34.96 -8.87
N ALA A 41 -13.81 -33.94 -9.70
CA ALA A 41 -12.52 -33.76 -10.37
C ALA A 41 -12.21 -32.28 -10.62
N HIS A 42 -11.25 -31.75 -9.86
CA HIS A 42 -10.51 -30.58 -10.29
C HIS A 42 -9.73 -30.96 -11.56
N ARG A 43 -10.12 -30.35 -12.69
CA ARG A 43 -9.73 -30.69 -14.08
C ARG A 43 -10.54 -31.90 -14.57
N ILE A 44 -11.45 -31.67 -15.52
CA ILE A 44 -12.44 -32.66 -15.95
C ILE A 44 -11.75 -33.88 -16.59
N GLU A 45 -11.48 -34.90 -15.78
CA GLU A 45 -11.46 -36.31 -16.17
C GLU A 45 -12.72 -36.91 -15.56
N HIS A 46 -13.64 -37.40 -16.38
CA HIS A 46 -14.57 -38.52 -16.13
C HIS A 46 -15.78 -38.38 -17.06
N ALA A 47 -15.61 -38.96 -18.24
CA ALA A 47 -16.72 -39.51 -18.99
C ALA A 47 -16.24 -40.70 -19.84
N GLU A 48 -15.59 -41.67 -19.19
CA GLU A 48 -15.34 -43.07 -19.60
C GLU A 48 -14.15 -43.64 -18.79
N ARG A 49 -14.42 -44.44 -17.75
CA ARG A 49 -13.46 -45.46 -17.29
C ARG A 49 -14.20 -46.59 -16.57
N PHE A 50 -14.00 -47.81 -17.08
CA PHE A 50 -14.51 -49.11 -16.62
C PHE A 50 -15.92 -49.54 -17.09
N LYS A 51 -16.05 -49.78 -18.40
CA LYS A 51 -16.38 -51.15 -18.82
C LYS A 51 -15.09 -51.87 -19.22
N ARG A 52 -14.55 -52.67 -18.30
CA ARG A 52 -13.61 -53.76 -18.64
C ARG A 52 -14.13 -55.04 -18.02
N ASN A 53 -14.62 -55.90 -18.91
CA ASN A 53 -14.83 -57.34 -18.82
C ASN A 53 -15.97 -57.85 -17.91
N VAL A 54 -17.15 -57.96 -18.51
CA VAL A 54 -18.06 -59.10 -18.28
C VAL A 54 -18.24 -59.80 -19.62
N VAL A 55 -17.18 -60.45 -20.10
CA VAL A 55 -17.24 -61.58 -21.04
C VAL A 55 -16.01 -62.44 -20.71
N GLU A 56 -16.26 -63.74 -20.54
CA GLU A 56 -15.29 -64.82 -20.18
C GLU A 56 -14.85 -64.91 -18.71
N ASP A 57 -15.72 -65.50 -17.88
CA ASP A 57 -15.37 -66.77 -17.22
C ASP A 57 -16.64 -67.41 -16.62
N SER A 58 -17.37 -68.11 -17.48
CA SER A 58 -18.32 -69.14 -17.11
C SER A 58 -17.81 -70.50 -17.58
N ALA A 59 -16.62 -70.86 -17.09
CA ALA A 59 -16.09 -72.21 -17.07
C ALA A 59 -14.98 -72.26 -16.01
N LEU A 60 -14.82 -73.38 -15.31
CA LEU A 60 -13.85 -73.60 -14.23
C LEU A 60 -14.30 -73.12 -12.84
N SER A 61 -15.51 -73.55 -12.49
CA SER A 61 -15.67 -74.23 -11.20
C SER A 61 -14.69 -75.42 -11.13
N LEU A 62 -14.14 -75.66 -9.93
CA LEU A 62 -13.32 -76.80 -9.47
C LEU A 62 -11.80 -76.59 -9.51
N SER A 63 -11.20 -76.25 -8.36
CA SER A 63 -10.34 -77.17 -7.61
C SER A 63 -9.54 -76.49 -6.49
N SER A 64 -9.57 -77.12 -5.30
CA SER A 64 -8.67 -77.07 -4.14
C SER A 64 -8.40 -75.71 -3.49
N GLU A 65 -8.89 -75.44 -2.27
CA GLU A 65 -8.36 -75.94 -0.98
C GLU A 65 -6.85 -75.81 -0.80
N VAL A 66 -6.46 -75.48 0.45
CA VAL A 66 -5.13 -75.64 1.08
C VAL A 66 -4.24 -74.37 1.09
N LEU A 67 -4.43 -73.49 2.10
CA LEU A 67 -3.56 -73.38 3.30
C LEU A 67 -3.85 -72.11 4.11
N ALA A 68 -4.12 -72.35 5.38
CA ALA A 68 -4.17 -71.36 6.45
C ALA A 68 -2.76 -71.10 7.03
N GLN A 69 -2.68 -70.04 7.86
CA GLN A 69 -1.62 -69.69 8.83
C GLN A 69 -0.45 -68.86 8.24
N SER A 70 0.11 -67.84 8.89
CA SER A 70 -0.11 -67.19 10.19
C SER A 70 0.80 -65.93 10.30
N ALA A 71 0.59 -65.15 11.37
CA ALA A 71 1.49 -64.20 12.05
C ALA A 71 1.12 -62.70 11.99
N GLN A 72 0.48 -62.24 13.08
CA GLN A 72 0.50 -60.85 13.54
C GLN A 72 1.84 -60.55 14.24
N LEU A 73 2.40 -59.34 14.04
CA LEU A 73 3.14 -58.61 15.07
C LEU A 73 2.96 -57.08 14.89
N VAL A 74 2.35 -56.50 15.93
CA VAL A 74 2.41 -55.16 16.54
C VAL A 74 3.27 -54.00 15.94
N ILE A 75 2.60 -52.84 15.96
CA ILE A 75 3.00 -51.50 16.45
C ILE A 75 3.75 -50.53 15.51
N SER A 76 3.07 -49.38 15.40
CA SER A 76 3.37 -48.02 14.97
C SER A 76 4.83 -47.55 14.84
N ALA A 77 5.08 -46.95 13.67
CA ALA A 77 5.71 -45.65 13.41
C ALA A 77 6.87 -45.19 14.31
N SER A 78 8.08 -45.34 13.78
CA SER A 78 9.21 -44.40 13.91
C SER A 78 8.95 -43.19 12.98
N VAL A 79 9.48 -41.99 13.18
CA VAL A 79 10.90 -41.63 13.18
C VAL A 79 11.11 -40.30 13.91
N ASP A 80 12.14 -40.27 14.73
CA ASP A 80 12.74 -39.11 15.39
C ASP A 80 14.26 -39.21 15.17
N GLN A 81 14.91 -38.15 14.65
CA GLN A 81 16.35 -37.81 14.67
C GLN A 81 16.46 -36.36 14.11
N GLN A 82 17.23 -35.41 14.63
CA GLN A 82 18.24 -35.36 15.70
C GLN A 82 18.52 -33.90 16.11
N ASP A 83 18.85 -33.74 17.40
CA ASP A 83 19.86 -32.88 18.04
C ASP A 83 19.91 -31.35 17.82
N THR A 84 19.78 -30.58 18.92
CA THR A 84 20.95 -30.19 19.74
C THR A 84 20.57 -29.48 21.07
N PHE A 85 21.35 -29.80 22.11
CA PHE A 85 21.55 -29.31 23.49
C PHE A 85 21.38 -27.77 23.72
N SER A 86 21.10 -27.19 24.91
CA SER A 86 21.22 -27.61 26.31
C SER A 86 20.61 -26.58 27.30
N ASP A 87 20.01 -27.07 28.39
CA ASP A 87 20.08 -26.68 29.84
C ASP A 87 19.98 -25.19 30.28
N VAL A 88 18.91 -24.72 30.97
CA VAL A 88 18.46 -24.89 32.40
C VAL A 88 18.89 -23.68 33.29
N PRO A 89 18.12 -23.18 34.29
CA PRO A 89 16.66 -23.15 34.47
C PRO A 89 16.06 -21.79 34.91
N GLU A 90 14.74 -21.78 34.76
CA GLU A 90 13.63 -21.09 35.44
C GLU A 90 13.78 -20.78 36.95
N ASN A 91 13.34 -19.59 37.39
CA ASN A 91 12.23 -19.47 38.35
C ASN A 91 11.71 -18.04 38.61
N SER A 92 10.38 -17.95 38.65
CA SER A 92 9.53 -17.10 39.52
C SER A 92 9.21 -15.64 39.14
N ILE A 93 8.00 -15.49 38.56
CA ILE A 93 7.00 -14.39 38.61
C ILE A 93 6.51 -14.20 40.09
N PRO A 94 5.89 -13.09 40.61
CA PRO A 94 5.08 -12.02 39.97
C PRO A 94 5.28 -10.54 40.41
N GLU A 95 4.72 -9.64 39.59
CA GLU A 95 3.69 -8.60 39.89
C GLU A 95 3.71 -7.80 41.22
N ILE A 96 3.62 -6.45 41.13
CA ILE A 96 3.05 -5.42 42.07
C ILE A 96 3.44 -4.02 41.50
N THR A 97 2.52 -3.21 40.96
CA THR A 97 1.72 -2.11 41.57
C THR A 97 2.48 -1.03 42.36
N ASP A 98 2.20 0.22 41.98
CA ASP A 98 2.24 1.53 42.66
C ASP A 98 2.95 1.66 44.03
N GLU A 99 3.84 2.65 44.16
CA GLU A 99 3.63 3.87 44.98
C GLU A 99 4.93 4.71 45.12
N GLU A 100 4.69 6.02 45.33
CA GLU A 100 5.64 7.04 45.80
C GLU A 100 6.38 6.63 47.08
N GLN A 101 7.57 7.20 47.33
CA GLN A 101 7.75 8.17 48.43
C GLN A 101 9.21 8.60 48.64
N ASP A 102 9.28 9.83 49.17
CA ASP A 102 10.39 10.66 49.61
C ASP A 102 11.45 10.01 50.52
N ILE A 103 12.63 10.66 50.54
CA ILE A 103 13.61 10.53 51.61
C ILE A 103 13.76 11.86 52.37
N LYS A 104 13.03 11.90 53.49
CA LYS A 104 13.45 12.20 54.88
C LYS A 104 14.13 13.52 55.26
N GLU A 105 13.33 14.28 55.99
CA GLU A 105 13.63 15.25 57.06
C GLU A 105 13.96 14.52 58.40
N ALA A 106 14.56 15.23 59.36
CA ALA A 106 14.69 14.80 60.76
C ALA A 106 14.46 15.99 61.73
N ASP A 107 13.32 15.97 62.42
CA ASP A 107 13.05 16.08 63.88
C ASP A 107 13.97 16.92 64.79
N GLU A 108 13.56 17.63 65.86
CA GLU A 108 12.26 17.81 66.56
C GLU A 108 12.40 19.00 67.58
N LEU A 109 11.27 19.45 68.18
CA LEU A 109 11.00 20.59 69.11
C LEU A 109 11.39 20.31 70.60
N PRO A 110 11.46 21.29 71.57
CA PRO A 110 10.31 22.09 72.06
C PRO A 110 10.54 23.51 72.66
N LYS A 111 9.42 24.24 72.86
CA LYS A 111 9.25 25.62 73.42
C LYS A 111 9.44 25.73 74.94
N GLN A 112 9.91 26.88 75.47
CA GLN A 112 9.34 27.62 76.64
C GLN A 112 9.87 29.09 76.85
N ILE A 113 8.92 30.06 76.78
CA ILE A 113 8.65 31.31 77.57
C ILE A 113 9.75 32.37 77.89
N LYS A 114 9.57 33.64 77.45
CA LYS A 114 9.26 34.88 78.25
C LYS A 114 9.60 36.23 77.55
N ALA A 115 8.55 37.07 77.44
CA ALA A 115 8.45 38.52 77.69
C ALA A 115 9.23 39.63 76.91
N SER A 116 8.41 40.58 76.42
CA SER A 116 8.55 42.05 76.36
C SER A 116 9.38 42.75 75.26
N ALA A 117 8.72 43.73 74.62
CA ALA A 117 9.22 44.65 73.59
C ALA A 117 10.18 45.74 74.14
N PRO A 118 10.98 46.44 73.31
CA PRO A 118 10.48 47.71 72.72
C PRO A 118 10.98 48.03 71.28
N LYS A 119 10.22 48.87 70.55
CA LYS A 119 10.59 49.58 69.31
C LYS A 119 11.30 50.91 69.65
N PRO A 120 11.83 51.73 68.70
CA PRO A 120 12.50 51.49 67.41
C PRO A 120 13.79 52.35 67.24
N ARG A 121 14.61 52.10 66.20
CA ARG A 121 15.40 53.16 65.53
C ARG A 121 15.43 52.93 64.02
N ALA A 122 15.00 53.93 63.26
CA ALA A 122 15.07 53.91 61.80
C ALA A 122 16.50 54.20 61.34
N MET A 123 17.08 53.30 60.52
CA MET A 123 18.34 53.55 59.80
C MET A 123 18.06 54.35 58.51
N PRO A 124 18.93 55.29 58.12
CA PRO A 124 18.74 56.05 56.88
C PRO A 124 18.82 55.13 55.66
N ARG A 125 17.84 55.21 54.76
CA ARG A 125 17.92 54.52 53.46
C ARG A 125 19.07 55.12 52.66
N ARG A 126 20.08 54.31 52.35
CA ARG A 126 21.10 54.66 51.35
C ARG A 126 20.40 54.85 50.01
N HIS A 127 20.61 56.02 49.40
CA HIS A 127 20.23 56.27 48.01
C HIS A 127 21.09 55.34 47.14
N PHE A 128 20.45 54.40 46.45
CA PHE A 128 21.12 53.54 45.49
C PHE A 128 21.27 54.39 44.24
N ASP A 129 22.47 54.92 44.00
CA ASP A 129 22.77 55.57 42.72
C ASP A 129 22.49 54.56 41.60
N GLU A 130 21.58 54.90 40.70
CA GLU A 130 21.30 54.13 39.50
C GLU A 130 22.60 54.05 38.69
N GLY A 131 23.29 52.91 38.81
CA GLY A 131 24.39 52.57 37.91
C GLY A 131 23.91 52.65 36.46
N PRO A 132 24.81 52.91 35.50
CA PRO A 132 24.43 53.15 34.12
C PRO A 132 23.58 51.99 33.61
N ILE A 133 22.32 52.31 33.29
CA ILE A 133 21.39 51.38 32.68
C ILE A 133 21.98 51.04 31.31
N GLU A 134 22.59 49.86 31.19
CA GLU A 134 22.93 49.34 29.87
C GLU A 134 21.63 49.26 29.05
N PRO A 135 21.56 49.90 27.88
CA PRO A 135 20.33 49.92 27.11
C PRO A 135 20.00 48.48 26.71
N PHE A 136 18.91 47.95 27.26
CA PHE A 136 18.37 46.66 26.85
C PHE A 136 18.10 46.70 25.33
N ILE A 137 18.92 45.99 24.55
CA ILE A 137 18.68 45.78 23.12
C ILE A 137 17.49 44.83 22.98
N ILE A 138 16.28 45.37 23.01
CA ILE A 138 15.06 44.64 22.68
C ILE A 138 14.33 45.48 21.63
N ARG A 139 14.35 45.05 20.34
CA ARG A 139 13.24 45.16 19.35
C ARG A 139 13.56 44.98 17.86
N ASP A 140 14.76 44.61 17.41
CA ASP A 140 14.98 44.41 15.96
C ASP A 140 14.39 43.09 15.42
N SER A 141 14.37 42.03 16.24
CA SER A 141 13.98 40.67 15.79
C SER A 141 12.53 40.54 15.29
N LYS A 142 11.61 41.43 15.70
CA LYS A 142 10.19 41.37 15.29
C LYS A 142 9.94 41.87 13.87
N LYS A 143 10.89 42.58 13.26
CA LYS A 143 10.75 43.13 11.90
C LYS A 143 11.46 42.31 10.81
N LYS A 144 12.31 41.38 11.22
CA LYS A 144 13.12 40.55 10.33
C LYS A 144 12.31 39.37 9.78
N LEU A 145 12.46 39.10 8.49
CA LEU A 145 11.88 37.93 7.86
C LEU A 145 12.62 36.65 8.26
N THR A 146 11.88 35.57 8.46
CA THR A 146 12.42 34.22 8.64
C THR A 146 11.61 33.20 7.83
N TRP A 147 12.26 32.14 7.33
CA TRP A 147 11.55 31.07 6.65
C TRP A 147 10.89 30.15 7.67
N GLU A 148 9.56 30.10 7.68
CA GLU A 148 8.80 29.09 8.42
C GLU A 148 8.80 27.75 7.66
N ALA A 149 8.68 27.81 6.34
CA ALA A 149 8.84 26.67 5.46
C ALA A 149 9.65 27.04 4.21
N LYS A 150 10.77 26.36 4.00
CA LYS A 150 11.60 26.51 2.80
C LYS A 150 11.07 25.63 1.67
N ILE A 151 11.42 25.99 0.43
CA ILE A 151 11.16 25.16 -0.73
C ILE A 151 11.82 23.79 -0.53
N LYS A 152 11.06 22.73 -0.80
CA LYS A 152 11.56 21.34 -0.81
C LYS A 152 11.81 20.89 -2.24
N SER A 153 12.71 19.93 -2.41
CA SER A 153 12.90 19.29 -3.71
C SER A 153 11.66 18.48 -4.10
N ILE A 154 11.26 18.55 -5.37
CA ILE A 154 10.06 17.90 -5.91
C ILE A 154 10.45 17.05 -7.11
N THR A 155 9.96 15.83 -7.16
CA THR A 155 10.08 14.95 -8.33
C THR A 155 8.69 14.64 -8.85
N ALA A 156 8.46 14.86 -10.14
CA ALA A 156 7.15 14.68 -10.76
C ALA A 156 7.28 14.07 -12.16
N SER A 157 6.25 13.35 -12.59
CA SER A 157 6.17 12.84 -13.96
C SER A 157 5.68 13.94 -14.90
N GLU A 158 6.12 13.90 -16.15
CA GLU A 158 5.67 14.80 -17.21
C GLU A 158 4.13 14.79 -17.33
N GLY A 159 3.55 15.96 -17.57
CA GLY A 159 2.10 16.17 -17.65
C GLY A 159 1.40 16.39 -16.31
N LYS A 160 2.07 16.22 -15.16
CA LYS A 160 1.48 16.55 -13.84
C LYS A 160 1.70 18.00 -13.46
N ASP A 161 0.79 18.53 -12.65
CA ASP A 161 0.94 19.85 -12.03
C ASP A 161 1.91 19.80 -10.84
N ILE A 162 2.83 20.75 -10.78
CA ILE A 162 3.82 20.89 -9.70
C ILE A 162 3.51 22.16 -8.90
N LYS A 163 3.50 22.03 -7.57
CA LYS A 163 3.32 23.16 -6.65
C LYS A 163 4.59 23.39 -5.85
N ILE A 164 5.22 24.53 -6.08
CA ILE A 164 6.41 24.99 -5.36
C ILE A 164 5.95 25.95 -4.28
N VAL A 165 6.18 25.61 -3.02
CA VAL A 165 5.62 26.32 -1.87
C VAL A 165 6.71 26.67 -0.87
N CYS A 166 6.61 27.87 -0.30
CA CYS A 166 7.39 28.31 0.85
C CYS A 166 6.53 29.25 1.71
N ILE A 167 6.86 29.34 3.00
CA ILE A 167 6.14 30.17 3.96
C ILE A 167 7.18 31.02 4.68
N VAL A 168 6.93 32.32 4.74
CA VAL A 168 7.81 33.28 5.39
C VAL A 168 7.05 33.94 6.54
N ALA A 169 7.70 34.07 7.69
CA ALA A 169 7.18 34.80 8.83
C ALA A 169 7.77 36.22 8.86
N GLY A 170 6.93 37.20 9.19
CA GLY A 170 7.35 38.59 9.42
C GLY A 170 6.55 39.60 8.60
N PRO A 171 6.75 40.90 8.84
CA PRO A 171 5.87 41.92 8.28
C PRO A 171 6.05 42.11 6.77
N GLN A 172 4.93 42.16 6.06
CA GLN A 172 4.80 42.58 4.64
C GLN A 172 5.85 42.01 3.67
N PRO A 173 6.03 40.68 3.60
CA PRO A 173 7.02 40.09 2.71
C PRO A 173 6.62 40.29 1.24
N GLN A 174 7.60 40.65 0.42
CA GLN A 174 7.49 40.70 -1.04
C GLN A 174 8.30 39.57 -1.66
N PHE A 175 7.65 38.74 -2.47
CA PHE A 175 8.28 37.59 -3.12
C PHE A 175 8.82 37.92 -4.51
N LYS A 176 10.02 37.44 -4.81
CA LYS A 176 10.58 37.31 -6.15
C LYS A 176 10.95 35.86 -6.39
N TRP A 177 10.62 35.37 -7.57
CA TRP A 177 10.85 33.99 -7.96
C TRP A 177 11.88 33.91 -9.08
N GLN A 178 12.77 32.93 -9.00
CA GLN A 178 13.78 32.67 -10.00
C GLN A 178 13.84 31.19 -10.33
N LYS A 179 14.21 30.87 -11.57
CA LYS A 179 14.56 29.53 -12.02
C LYS A 179 15.97 29.57 -12.60
N ASN A 180 16.87 28.76 -12.07
CA ASN A 180 18.27 28.69 -12.48
C ASN A 180 18.95 30.08 -12.50
N GLY A 181 18.70 30.89 -11.45
CA GLY A 181 19.24 32.24 -11.29
C GLY A 181 18.64 33.32 -12.20
N LYS A 182 17.63 32.99 -13.02
CA LYS A 182 16.92 33.95 -13.87
C LYS A 182 15.52 34.25 -13.33
N PRO A 183 15.01 35.49 -13.44
CA PRO A 183 13.65 35.81 -13.04
C PRO A 183 12.63 34.87 -13.70
N LEU A 184 11.72 34.33 -12.89
CA LEU A 184 10.68 33.43 -13.37
C LEU A 184 9.64 34.21 -14.17
N VAL A 185 9.36 33.74 -15.40
CA VAL A 185 8.38 34.37 -16.29
C VAL A 185 7.01 33.74 -16.10
N TRP A 186 6.02 34.57 -15.78
CA TRP A 186 4.64 34.12 -15.59
C TRP A 186 3.94 33.84 -16.91
N SER A 187 3.12 32.80 -16.95
CA SER A 187 2.36 32.38 -18.14
C SER A 187 1.16 31.52 -17.74
N ASN A 188 0.42 31.01 -18.74
CA ASN A 188 -0.63 30.01 -18.49
C ASN A 188 -0.06 28.69 -17.94
N HIS A 189 1.22 28.41 -18.27
CA HIS A 189 1.99 27.26 -17.81
C HIS A 189 2.53 27.46 -16.39
N VAL A 190 3.14 28.62 -16.12
CA VAL A 190 3.74 28.97 -14.82
C VAL A 190 2.94 30.08 -14.14
N VAL A 191 2.15 29.72 -13.14
CA VAL A 191 1.18 30.59 -12.49
C VAL A 191 1.65 30.99 -11.09
N ASN A 192 1.69 32.30 -10.82
CA ASN A 192 1.92 32.82 -9.48
C ASN A 192 0.63 32.76 -8.65
N LYS A 193 0.68 32.08 -7.49
CA LYS A 193 -0.39 32.00 -6.48
C LYS A 193 0.08 32.50 -5.11
N THR A 194 1.18 33.24 -5.07
CA THR A 194 1.73 33.84 -3.86
C THR A 194 0.75 34.85 -3.26
N LYS A 195 0.55 34.78 -1.94
CA LYS A 195 -0.35 35.65 -1.17
C LYS A 195 0.24 35.94 0.20
N GLY A 196 0.58 37.19 0.47
CA GLY A 196 1.15 37.60 1.76
C GLY A 196 2.36 36.76 2.12
N GLU A 197 2.32 36.12 3.28
CA GLU A 197 3.35 35.22 3.82
C GLU A 197 3.48 33.86 3.10
N PHE A 198 2.48 33.50 2.29
CA PHE A 198 2.42 32.23 1.58
C PHE A 198 2.93 32.37 0.14
N GLY A 199 4.17 31.93 -0.10
CA GLY A 199 4.78 31.83 -1.43
C GLY A 199 4.31 30.58 -2.17
N CYS A 200 3.71 30.74 -3.36
CA CYS A 200 3.23 29.60 -4.15
C CYS A 200 3.34 29.84 -5.65
N VAL A 201 3.99 28.91 -6.35
CA VAL A 201 4.06 28.85 -7.80
C VAL A 201 3.52 27.50 -8.26
N ILE A 202 2.68 27.52 -9.29
CA ILE A 202 2.12 26.32 -9.91
C ILE A 202 2.64 26.21 -11.34
N ILE A 203 3.30 25.11 -11.65
CA ILE A 203 3.65 24.71 -13.02
C ILE A 203 2.58 23.71 -13.45
N LYS A 204 1.80 24.04 -14.47
CA LYS A 204 0.76 23.15 -15.00
C LYS A 204 1.33 22.24 -16.06
N ASN A 205 0.85 21.00 -16.19
CA ASN A 205 1.30 20.08 -17.25
C ASN A 205 2.83 20.06 -17.42
N ALA A 206 3.56 19.75 -16.34
CA ALA A 206 5.02 19.92 -16.30
C ALA A 206 5.72 19.18 -17.44
N THR A 207 6.71 19.84 -18.04
CA THR A 207 7.55 19.33 -19.12
C THR A 207 8.96 19.05 -18.62
N LEU A 208 9.76 18.31 -19.38
CA LEU A 208 11.16 18.05 -19.01
C LEU A 208 11.97 19.35 -18.81
N GLU A 209 11.66 20.39 -19.58
CA GLU A 209 12.29 21.71 -19.49
C GLU A 209 11.99 22.44 -18.18
N ASP A 210 10.92 22.06 -17.46
CA ASP A 210 10.56 22.64 -16.17
C ASP A 210 11.50 22.22 -15.04
N SER A 211 12.33 21.20 -15.27
CA SER A 211 13.39 20.80 -14.34
C SER A 211 14.37 21.94 -14.10
N GLY A 212 14.80 22.10 -12.85
CA GLY A 212 15.72 23.15 -12.47
C GLY A 212 15.71 23.47 -10.99
N GLU A 213 16.52 24.43 -10.61
CA GLU A 213 16.54 24.99 -9.26
C GLU A 213 15.64 26.22 -9.21
N TYR A 214 14.64 26.17 -8.33
CA TYR A 214 13.71 27.27 -8.09
C TYR A 214 14.07 27.96 -6.79
N THR A 215 14.20 29.27 -6.85
CA THR A 215 14.59 30.12 -5.73
C THR A 215 13.48 31.12 -5.45
N ALA A 216 13.05 31.19 -4.19
CA ALA A 216 12.21 32.26 -3.68
C ALA A 216 13.06 33.23 -2.87
N GLN A 217 12.96 34.50 -3.19
CA GLN A 217 13.51 35.61 -2.44
C GLN A 217 12.36 36.37 -1.79
N ALA A 218 12.41 36.54 -0.47
CA ALA A 218 11.46 37.32 0.29
C ALA A 218 12.15 38.56 0.84
N LYS A 219 11.56 39.74 0.60
CA LYS A 219 12.11 41.03 1.00
C LYS A 219 11.08 41.85 1.79
N ASN A 220 11.55 42.48 2.85
CA ASN A 220 10.86 43.53 3.60
C ASN A 220 11.81 44.75 3.72
N ALA A 221 11.35 45.88 4.26
CA ALA A 221 12.14 47.10 4.45
C ALA A 221 13.48 46.86 5.18
N ASP A 222 13.49 45.94 6.16
CA ASP A 222 14.63 45.71 7.04
C ASP A 222 15.42 44.41 6.73
N SER A 223 14.92 43.55 5.83
CA SER A 223 15.56 42.25 5.57
C SER A 223 15.25 41.65 4.22
N GLU A 224 16.18 40.85 3.70
CA GLU A 224 16.04 40.05 2.49
C GLU A 224 16.60 38.66 2.75
N ILE A 225 15.81 37.63 2.43
CA ILE A 225 16.17 36.23 2.64
C ILE A 225 15.81 35.40 1.42
N GLU A 226 16.54 34.31 1.20
CA GLU A 226 16.32 33.42 0.07
C GLU A 226 16.26 31.95 0.48
N CYS A 227 15.55 31.14 -0.29
CA CYS A 227 15.61 29.68 -0.21
C CYS A 227 15.43 29.06 -1.59
N SER A 228 16.04 27.90 -1.80
CA SER A 228 16.01 27.18 -3.09
C SER A 228 15.57 25.74 -2.90
N GLY A 229 14.98 25.15 -3.95
CA GLY A 229 14.70 23.73 -4.04
C GLY A 229 14.72 23.23 -5.48
N ARG A 230 15.07 21.95 -5.66
CA ARG A 230 15.23 21.33 -6.97
C ARG A 230 13.93 20.68 -7.44
N VAL A 231 13.47 21.03 -8.63
CA VAL A 231 12.40 20.33 -9.33
C VAL A 231 12.98 19.42 -10.39
N THR A 232 12.59 18.16 -10.37
CA THR A 232 13.00 17.14 -11.35
C THR A 232 11.77 16.56 -12.02
N VAL A 233 11.64 16.76 -13.32
CA VAL A 233 10.57 16.19 -14.14
C VAL A 233 11.12 15.01 -14.93
N PHE A 234 10.48 13.85 -14.80
CA PHE A 234 10.84 12.65 -15.56
C PHE A 234 9.76 12.33 -16.58
N ALA A 235 10.18 11.78 -17.72
CA ALA A 235 9.25 11.38 -18.77
C ALA A 235 8.26 10.35 -18.22
N THR A 236 6.97 10.55 -18.47
CA THR A 236 5.97 9.55 -18.12
C THR A 236 6.22 8.33 -19.00
N ALA A 237 6.49 7.18 -18.37
CA ALA A 237 6.59 5.93 -19.11
C ALA A 237 5.28 5.74 -19.89
N LYS A 238 5.36 5.65 -21.21
CA LYS A 238 4.20 5.29 -22.03
C LYS A 238 3.70 3.96 -21.48
N GLN A 239 2.43 3.93 -21.08
CA GLN A 239 1.80 2.70 -20.64
C GLN A 239 1.96 1.70 -21.79
N VAL A 240 2.70 0.62 -21.54
CA VAL A 240 2.98 -0.37 -22.59
C VAL A 240 1.67 -1.08 -22.88
N GLU A 241 1.04 -0.71 -23.99
CA GLU A 241 -0.08 -1.44 -24.52
C GLU A 241 0.39 -2.86 -24.89
N THR A 242 -0.45 -3.83 -24.60
CA THR A 242 -0.16 -5.24 -24.81
C THR A 242 -1.37 -5.88 -25.46
N VAL A 243 -1.13 -6.55 -26.58
CA VAL A 243 -2.14 -7.36 -27.27
C VAL A 243 -2.78 -8.37 -26.31
N PRO A 244 -4.07 -8.69 -26.51
CA PRO A 244 -4.77 -9.64 -25.66
C PRO A 244 -4.06 -10.99 -25.73
N THR A 245 -3.81 -11.61 -24.58
CA THR A 245 -3.09 -12.89 -24.49
C THR A 245 -3.83 -13.81 -23.52
N PHE A 246 -4.31 -14.94 -24.02
CA PHE A 246 -4.96 -15.96 -23.20
C PHE A 246 -3.89 -16.73 -22.41
N THR A 247 -4.04 -16.76 -21.08
CA THR A 247 -3.12 -17.49 -20.19
C THR A 247 -3.67 -18.85 -19.78
N ARG A 248 -4.99 -18.99 -19.75
CA ARG A 248 -5.67 -20.23 -19.37
C ARG A 248 -7.07 -20.27 -19.95
N VAL A 249 -7.51 -21.46 -20.33
CA VAL A 249 -8.91 -21.80 -20.58
C VAL A 249 -9.23 -23.06 -19.79
N THR A 250 -10.34 -23.05 -19.07
CA THR A 250 -10.84 -24.22 -18.33
C THR A 250 -12.35 -24.24 -18.35
N ASP A 251 -12.92 -25.41 -18.45
CA ASP A 251 -14.34 -25.66 -18.26
C ASP A 251 -14.59 -26.45 -16.98
N TYR A 252 -15.76 -26.23 -16.38
CA TYR A 252 -16.27 -26.99 -15.24
C TYR A 252 -17.79 -26.95 -15.20
N TYR A 253 -18.38 -27.94 -14.53
CA TYR A 253 -19.82 -28.01 -14.29
C TYR A 253 -20.12 -27.64 -12.82
N ASP A 254 -20.97 -26.64 -12.61
CA ASP A 254 -21.49 -26.28 -11.30
C ASP A 254 -22.84 -26.95 -11.07
N ILE A 255 -22.82 -28.01 -10.27
CA ILE A 255 -24.01 -28.81 -9.95
C ILE A 255 -25.05 -28.06 -9.10
N ARG A 256 -24.65 -26.99 -8.38
CA ARG A 256 -25.56 -26.26 -7.49
C ARG A 256 -26.53 -25.41 -8.29
N VAL A 257 -26.04 -24.83 -9.38
CA VAL A 257 -26.82 -23.99 -10.30
C VAL A 257 -27.16 -24.70 -11.61
N ASN A 258 -26.60 -25.89 -11.85
CA ASN A 258 -26.73 -26.68 -13.08
C ASN A 258 -26.21 -25.92 -14.30
N ASP A 259 -25.00 -25.35 -14.18
CA ASP A 259 -24.35 -24.57 -15.23
C ASP A 259 -23.05 -25.21 -15.70
N LEU A 260 -22.84 -25.27 -17.00
CA LEU A 260 -21.55 -25.50 -17.62
C LEU A 260 -20.87 -24.15 -17.85
N VAL A 261 -19.71 -23.97 -17.20
CA VAL A 261 -18.94 -22.73 -17.21
C VAL A 261 -17.65 -22.96 -17.99
N ILE A 262 -17.39 -22.10 -18.96
CA ILE A 262 -16.11 -22.01 -19.66
C ILE A 262 -15.46 -20.71 -19.19
N GLU A 263 -14.37 -20.83 -18.45
CA GLU A 263 -13.60 -19.73 -17.89
C GLU A 263 -12.33 -19.50 -18.71
N VAL A 264 -12.07 -18.24 -19.08
CA VAL A 264 -10.83 -17.83 -19.73
C VAL A 264 -10.13 -16.79 -18.86
N GLN A 265 -8.83 -17.00 -18.68
CA GLN A 265 -7.96 -15.98 -18.11
C GLN A 265 -7.24 -15.29 -19.25
N ILE A 266 -7.37 -13.97 -19.30
CA ILE A 266 -6.80 -13.14 -20.34
C ILE A 266 -6.08 -11.95 -19.73
N ARG A 267 -4.95 -11.60 -20.32
CA ARG A 267 -4.20 -10.38 -20.02
C ARG A 267 -4.19 -9.49 -21.26
N GLY A 268 -4.08 -8.19 -21.05
CA GLY A 268 -4.01 -7.21 -22.12
C GLY A 268 -4.20 -5.82 -21.55
N THR A 269 -3.49 -4.85 -22.11
CA THR A 269 -3.60 -3.44 -21.76
C THR A 269 -3.83 -2.68 -23.05
N PRO A 270 -4.97 -1.99 -23.24
CA PRO A 270 -6.15 -1.93 -22.37
C PRO A 270 -6.88 -3.27 -22.21
N ILE A 271 -7.79 -3.34 -21.21
CA ILE A 271 -8.58 -4.53 -20.91
C ILE A 271 -9.34 -4.97 -22.17
N PRO A 272 -9.15 -6.22 -22.63
CA PRO A 272 -9.75 -6.69 -23.86
C PRO A 272 -11.24 -6.98 -23.72
N ILE A 273 -11.99 -6.72 -24.80
CA ILE A 273 -13.40 -7.09 -24.93
C ILE A 273 -13.47 -8.52 -25.48
N LEU A 274 -14.24 -9.36 -24.80
CA LEU A 274 -14.43 -10.77 -25.17
C LEU A 274 -15.70 -10.99 -25.99
N LYS A 275 -15.60 -11.89 -26.97
CA LYS A 275 -16.71 -12.44 -27.74
C LYS A 275 -16.56 -13.95 -27.85
N TRP A 276 -17.67 -14.68 -27.77
CA TRP A 276 -17.67 -16.13 -27.88
C TRP A 276 -18.38 -16.57 -29.17
N GLU A 277 -17.94 -17.68 -29.73
CA GLU A 277 -18.49 -18.33 -30.91
C GLU A 277 -18.53 -19.84 -30.66
N ARG A 278 -19.60 -20.51 -31.08
CA ARG A 278 -19.72 -21.98 -31.09
C ARG A 278 -20.07 -22.42 -32.50
N ASP A 279 -19.28 -23.32 -33.08
CA ASP A 279 -19.51 -23.89 -34.41
C ASP A 279 -19.80 -22.86 -35.52
N GLY A 280 -19.09 -21.74 -35.53
CA GLY A 280 -19.26 -20.69 -36.55
C GLY A 280 -20.32 -19.64 -36.22
N ARG A 281 -21.04 -19.75 -35.09
CA ARG A 281 -22.13 -18.83 -34.71
C ARG A 281 -21.80 -18.09 -33.41
N GLU A 282 -22.09 -16.79 -33.36
CA GLU A 282 -21.89 -16.00 -32.14
C GLU A 282 -22.65 -16.66 -30.98
N PHE A 283 -21.91 -16.98 -29.93
CA PHE A 283 -22.42 -17.53 -28.69
C PHE A 283 -22.61 -16.36 -27.73
N THR A 284 -23.85 -15.92 -27.56
CA THR A 284 -24.21 -14.97 -26.51
C THR A 284 -24.69 -15.76 -25.30
N ASN A 285 -24.34 -15.31 -24.09
CA ASN A 285 -25.00 -15.79 -22.87
C ASN A 285 -26.47 -15.34 -22.98
N GLY A 286 -27.33 -16.22 -23.49
CA GLY A 286 -28.74 -15.94 -23.76
C GLY A 286 -29.63 -16.88 -22.97
N HIS A 287 -30.24 -16.33 -21.93
CA HIS A 287 -31.45 -16.83 -21.28
C HIS A 287 -32.50 -17.29 -22.30
N PHE A 288 -33.14 -18.43 -22.03
CA PHE A 288 -34.55 -18.50 -21.60
C PHE A 288 -34.73 -19.69 -20.65
#